data_AF-A0A942ZTL0-F1
#
_entry.id   AF-A0A942ZTL0-F1
#
_cell.length_a   1.000
_cell.length_b   1.000
_cell.length_c   1.000
_cell.angle_alpha   90.00
_cell.angle_beta   90.00
_cell.angle_gamma   90.00
#
_symmetry.space_group_name_H-M   'P 1'
#
loop_
_entity.id
_entity.type
_entity.pdbx_description
1 polymer ?
#
loop_
_entity_poly.entity_id
_entity_poly.type
_entity_poly.pdbx_seq_one_letter_code
_entity_poly.pdbx_strand_id
1 'polypeptide(L)'
;MNNDFPRILTLLRKERGVSQKQAAQDLGISQALLSHYEKGIRECGLDFIVRTADYYSVSCDYLLGKTPHRQGEKLHVPEGDPLEAMPNVDRKIISNSIHIVFGILKKINSKSLTRQVTVYLSCAVYNAFRLLYTANPKNPAGLFETEAGLSEAVTNGRMHLSLAKSRMLLSGEKSCGDAVQRDALPALNSKALSAAYPEWAPSLFALIRNTENEHKAN
;
A
#
# COMPACT_ATOMS: atom_id res chain seq x y z
N MET A 1 0.55 20.19 -14.93
CA MET A 1 -0.45 19.33 -15.60
C MET A 1 -0.37 17.96 -14.98
N ASN A 2 -1.51 17.36 -14.64
CA ASN A 2 -1.56 16.06 -13.98
C ASN A 2 -1.23 14.96 -15.01
N ASN A 3 0.00 14.42 -14.98
CA ASN A 3 0.48 13.43 -15.95
C ASN A 3 -0.07 12.00 -15.72
N ASP A 4 -0.91 11.82 -14.71
CA ASP A 4 -1.45 10.51 -14.36
C ASP A 4 -2.44 9.99 -15.41
N PHE A 5 -3.32 10.84 -15.93
CA PHE A 5 -4.32 10.41 -16.92
C PHE A 5 -3.68 9.81 -18.20
N PRO A 6 -2.72 10.49 -18.88
CA PRO A 6 -2.05 9.92 -20.05
C PRO A 6 -1.36 8.58 -19.77
N ARG A 7 -0.73 8.46 -18.59
CA ARG A 7 -0.05 7.24 -18.15
C ARG A 7 -1.04 6.10 -17.91
N ILE A 8 -2.11 6.35 -17.16
CA ILE A 8 -3.14 5.35 -16.81
C ILE A 8 -3.87 4.89 -18.06
N LEU A 9 -4.19 5.81 -18.98
CA LEU A 9 -4.80 5.48 -20.27
C LEU A 9 -3.92 4.54 -21.10
N THR A 10 -2.62 4.85 -21.18
CA THR A 10 -1.63 4.01 -21.88
C THR A 10 -1.51 2.63 -21.23
N LEU A 11 -1.53 2.58 -19.89
CA LEU A 11 -1.45 1.35 -19.11
C LEU A 11 -2.65 0.45 -19.39
N LEU A 12 -3.88 0.98 -19.26
CA LEU A 12 -5.11 0.22 -19.49
C LEU A 12 -5.19 -0.36 -20.91
N ARG A 13 -4.76 0.41 -21.91
CA ARG A 13 -4.70 -0.08 -23.30
C ARG A 13 -3.73 -1.26 -23.45
N LYS A 14 -2.53 -1.15 -22.85
CA LYS A 14 -1.50 -2.20 -22.91
C LYS A 14 -1.93 -3.46 -22.15
N GLU A 15 -2.58 -3.32 -21.01
CA GLU A 15 -3.12 -4.46 -20.25
C GLU A 15 -4.18 -5.22 -21.01
N ARG A 16 -5.05 -4.52 -21.74
CA ARG A 16 -6.04 -5.13 -22.62
C ARG A 16 -5.41 -5.76 -23.87
N GLY A 17 -4.14 -5.48 -24.17
CA GLY A 17 -3.43 -6.04 -25.32
C GLY A 17 -3.85 -5.48 -26.68
N VAL A 18 -4.50 -4.31 -26.72
CA VAL A 18 -5.01 -3.72 -27.97
C VAL A 18 -4.10 -2.62 -28.52
N SER A 19 -4.07 -2.50 -29.85
CA SER A 19 -3.33 -1.43 -30.53
C SER A 19 -4.01 -0.07 -30.35
N GLN A 20 -3.27 1.04 -30.51
CA GLN A 20 -3.88 2.38 -30.51
C GLN A 20 -4.97 2.53 -31.58
N LYS A 21 -4.80 1.89 -32.74
CA LYS A 21 -5.79 1.93 -33.82
C LYS A 21 -7.10 1.25 -33.39
N GLN A 22 -7.00 0.07 -32.77
CA GLN A 22 -8.16 -0.67 -32.29
C GLN A 22 -8.86 0.08 -31.15
N ALA A 23 -8.11 0.50 -30.13
CA ALA A 23 -8.68 1.25 -29.01
C ALA A 23 -9.35 2.55 -29.45
N ALA A 24 -8.75 3.28 -30.41
CA ALA A 24 -9.34 4.51 -30.93
C ALA A 24 -10.66 4.23 -31.67
N GLN A 25 -10.71 3.15 -32.47
CA GLN A 25 -11.92 2.74 -33.16
C GLN A 25 -13.03 2.36 -32.17
N ASP A 26 -12.70 1.57 -31.14
CA ASP A 26 -13.66 1.15 -30.12
C ASP A 26 -14.18 2.35 -29.29
N LEU A 27 -13.31 3.33 -29.01
CA LEU A 27 -13.65 4.56 -28.29
C LEU A 27 -14.27 5.63 -29.19
N GLY A 28 -14.44 5.37 -30.49
CA GLY A 28 -15.06 6.29 -31.45
C GLY A 28 -14.26 7.58 -31.68
N ILE A 29 -12.93 7.52 -31.66
CA ILE A 29 -12.03 8.65 -31.93
C ILE A 29 -10.95 8.28 -32.97
N SER A 30 -10.23 9.28 -33.48
CA SER A 30 -9.11 9.02 -34.38
C SER A 30 -7.88 8.48 -33.62
N GLN A 31 -7.10 7.61 -34.26
CA GLN A 31 -5.87 7.08 -33.67
C GLN A 31 -4.86 8.19 -33.32
N ALA A 32 -4.81 9.26 -34.11
CA ALA A 32 -3.99 10.44 -33.81
C ALA A 32 -4.46 11.15 -32.52
N LEU A 33 -5.78 11.28 -32.33
CA LEU A 33 -6.33 11.90 -31.12
C LEU A 33 -6.03 11.07 -29.87
N LEU A 34 -6.18 9.73 -29.94
CA LEU A 34 -5.80 8.85 -28.83
C LEU A 34 -4.31 8.96 -28.51
N SER A 35 -3.45 9.04 -29.52
CA SER A 35 -2.01 9.23 -29.34
C SER A 35 -1.68 10.56 -28.64
N HIS A 36 -2.40 11.64 -28.95
CA HIS A 36 -2.24 12.93 -28.24
C HIS A 36 -2.68 12.84 -26.78
N TYR A 37 -3.74 12.10 -26.48
CA TYR A 37 -4.20 11.87 -25.11
C TYR A 37 -3.20 11.03 -24.30
N GLU A 38 -2.70 9.92 -24.86
CA GLU A 38 -1.69 9.06 -24.22
C GLU A 38 -0.34 9.76 -23.99
N LYS A 39 -0.02 10.78 -24.80
CA LYS A 39 1.19 11.60 -24.63
C LYS A 39 0.97 12.84 -23.76
N GLY A 40 -0.26 13.12 -23.32
CA GLY A 40 -0.59 14.32 -22.56
C GLY A 40 -0.48 15.63 -23.36
N ILE A 41 -0.49 15.55 -24.70
CA ILE A 41 -0.39 16.72 -25.60
C ILE A 41 -1.71 17.49 -25.62
N ARG A 42 -2.84 16.81 -25.42
CA ARG A 42 -4.18 17.39 -25.46
C ARG A 42 -5.04 16.89 -24.30
N GLU A 43 -5.85 17.78 -23.76
CA GLU A 43 -6.84 17.43 -22.74
C GLU A 43 -8.10 16.79 -23.36
N CYS A 44 -8.72 15.89 -22.61
CA CYS A 44 -9.91 15.17 -23.01
C CYS A 44 -11.18 15.86 -22.52
N GLY A 45 -12.26 15.74 -23.27
CA GLY A 45 -13.59 16.13 -22.79
C GLY A 45 -14.17 15.11 -21.80
N LEU A 46 -15.16 15.55 -21.02
CA LEU A 46 -15.87 14.71 -20.05
C LEU A 46 -16.51 13.48 -20.70
N ASP A 47 -17.08 13.64 -21.90
CA ASP A 47 -17.71 12.55 -22.65
C ASP A 47 -16.72 11.42 -23.00
N PHE A 48 -15.48 11.78 -23.37
CA PHE A 48 -14.43 10.80 -23.63
C PHE A 48 -14.01 10.06 -22.35
N ILE A 49 -13.94 10.78 -21.23
CA ILE A 49 -13.55 10.21 -19.93
C ILE A 49 -14.57 9.13 -19.51
N VAL A 50 -15.87 9.42 -19.59
CA VAL A 50 -16.93 8.47 -19.23
C VAL A 50 -16.88 7.23 -20.12
N ARG A 51 -16.84 7.40 -21.45
CA ARG A 51 -16.76 6.28 -22.39
C ARG A 51 -15.51 5.42 -22.19
N THR A 52 -14.39 6.05 -21.87
CA THR A 52 -13.13 5.34 -21.62
C THR A 52 -13.17 4.58 -20.31
N ALA A 53 -13.75 5.16 -19.27
CA ALA A 53 -13.97 4.51 -17.98
C ALA A 53 -14.84 3.25 -18.15
N ASP A 54 -15.95 3.35 -18.87
CA ASP A 54 -16.83 2.23 -19.19
C ASP A 54 -16.12 1.16 -20.03
N TYR A 55 -15.41 1.59 -21.08
CA TYR A 55 -14.68 0.68 -21.97
C TYR A 55 -13.67 -0.17 -21.21
N TYR A 56 -12.90 0.42 -20.30
CA TYR A 56 -11.90 -0.31 -19.49
C TYR A 56 -12.45 -0.86 -18.16
N SER A 57 -13.74 -0.69 -17.89
CA SER A 57 -14.39 -1.10 -16.64
C SER A 57 -13.68 -0.57 -15.39
N VAL A 58 -13.35 0.73 -15.41
CA VAL A 58 -12.74 1.48 -14.31
C VAL A 58 -13.58 2.71 -13.97
N SER A 59 -13.34 3.30 -12.81
CA SER A 59 -13.92 4.56 -12.35
C SER A 59 -13.19 5.74 -12.98
N CYS A 60 -13.91 6.85 -13.16
CA CYS A 60 -13.31 8.12 -13.59
C CYS A 60 -12.22 8.60 -12.62
N ASP A 61 -12.39 8.37 -11.32
CA ASP A 61 -11.39 8.74 -10.32
C ASP A 61 -10.08 7.96 -10.49
N TYR A 62 -10.16 6.67 -10.86
CA TYR A 62 -8.98 5.89 -11.22
C TYR A 62 -8.34 6.42 -12.50
N LEU A 63 -9.13 6.63 -13.55
CA LEU A 63 -8.66 7.11 -14.85
C LEU A 63 -7.92 8.46 -14.73
N LEU A 64 -8.38 9.33 -13.83
CA LEU A 64 -7.81 10.65 -13.56
C LEU A 64 -6.66 10.65 -12.55
N GLY A 65 -6.28 9.48 -12.01
CA GLY A 65 -5.18 9.35 -11.03
C GLY A 65 -5.53 9.82 -9.62
N LYS A 66 -6.81 9.99 -9.29
CA LYS A 66 -7.25 10.39 -7.94
C LYS A 66 -7.27 9.23 -6.94
N THR A 67 -7.39 8.00 -7.43
CA THR A 67 -7.37 6.78 -6.62
C THR A 67 -6.58 5.67 -7.32
N PRO A 68 -5.84 4.83 -6.58
CA PRO A 68 -5.22 3.62 -7.14
C PRO A 68 -6.24 2.49 -7.39
N HIS A 69 -7.49 2.63 -6.96
CA HIS A 69 -8.53 1.60 -7.05
C HIS A 69 -9.35 1.69 -8.33
N ARG A 70 -9.28 0.65 -9.18
CA ARG A 70 -9.95 0.63 -10.49
C ARG A 70 -11.43 0.98 -10.41
N GLN A 71 -12.20 0.45 -9.47
CA GLN A 71 -13.66 0.61 -9.45
C GLN A 71 -14.16 1.77 -8.58
N GLY A 72 -13.27 2.60 -8.02
CA GLY A 72 -13.68 3.75 -7.18
C GLY A 72 -14.28 3.35 -5.82
N GLU A 73 -14.26 2.07 -5.46
CA GLU A 73 -14.81 1.60 -4.20
C GLU A 73 -13.96 2.02 -2.99
N LYS A 74 -14.66 2.41 -1.92
CA LYS A 74 -14.12 2.37 -0.55
C LYS A 74 -13.62 0.95 -0.29
N LEU A 75 -12.47 0.81 0.37
CA LEU A 75 -11.89 -0.47 0.83
C LEU A 75 -12.96 -1.52 1.17
N HIS A 76 -13.31 -2.37 0.20
CA HIS A 76 -14.06 -3.58 0.46
C HIS A 76 -13.02 -4.62 0.85
N VAL A 77 -12.80 -4.75 2.15
CA VAL A 77 -12.14 -5.94 2.69
C VAL A 77 -13.16 -7.06 2.49
N PRO A 78 -12.89 -8.08 1.66
CA PRO A 78 -13.85 -9.15 1.44
C PRO A 78 -14.22 -9.78 2.79
N GLU A 79 -15.49 -9.73 3.18
CA GLU A 79 -15.99 -10.55 4.28
C GLU A 79 -16.01 -12.01 3.78
N GLY A 80 -14.93 -12.74 4.08
CA GLY A 80 -14.68 -14.08 3.58
C GLY A 80 -13.57 -14.09 2.52
N ASP A 81 -12.33 -14.13 2.99
CA ASP A 81 -11.15 -14.16 2.12
C ASP A 81 -10.97 -15.58 1.54
N PRO A 82 -10.91 -15.78 0.20
CA PRO A 82 -10.62 -17.09 -0.39
C PRO A 82 -9.28 -17.70 0.09
N LEU A 83 -8.36 -16.88 0.60
CA LEU A 83 -7.14 -17.34 1.26
C LEU A 83 -7.38 -17.86 2.70
N GLU A 84 -8.53 -17.64 3.33
CA GLU A 84 -8.91 -18.30 4.60
C GLU A 84 -9.16 -19.80 4.43
N ALA A 85 -9.40 -20.27 3.20
CA ALA A 85 -9.51 -21.70 2.90
C ALA A 85 -8.19 -22.47 3.09
N MET A 86 -7.04 -21.77 3.11
CA MET A 86 -5.75 -22.37 3.47
C MET A 86 -5.33 -21.92 4.87
N PRO A 87 -5.15 -22.84 5.83
CA PRO A 87 -4.61 -22.50 7.14
C PRO A 87 -3.13 -22.15 7.03
N ASN A 88 -2.81 -20.89 6.69
CA ASN A 88 -1.46 -20.37 6.80
C ASN A 88 -1.25 -19.79 8.20
N VAL A 89 -0.65 -20.59 9.08
CA VAL A 89 -0.38 -20.24 10.48
C VAL A 89 0.45 -18.95 10.57
N ASP A 90 1.44 -18.78 9.70
CA ASP A 90 2.31 -17.60 9.68
C ASP A 90 1.55 -16.34 9.28
N ARG A 91 0.63 -16.44 8.31
CA ARG A 91 -0.25 -15.32 7.95
C ARG A 91 -1.09 -14.87 9.14
N LYS A 92 -1.73 -15.81 9.85
CA LYS A 92 -2.55 -15.49 11.03
C LYS A 92 -1.70 -14.88 12.15
N ILE A 93 -0.50 -15.41 12.37
CA ILE A 93 0.46 -14.88 13.33
C ILE A 93 0.76 -13.41 13.04
N ILE A 94 1.08 -13.08 11.79
CA ILE A 94 1.39 -11.70 11.36
C ILE A 94 0.18 -10.78 11.50
N SER A 95 -0.99 -11.19 10.97
CA SER A 95 -2.22 -10.39 11.00
C SER A 95 -2.65 -10.05 12.43
N ASN A 96 -2.73 -11.05 13.30
CA ASN A 96 -3.12 -10.89 14.69
C ASN A 96 -2.12 -10.00 15.46
N SER A 97 -0.82 -10.14 15.17
CA SER A 97 0.22 -9.29 15.77
C SER A 97 0.05 -7.83 15.36
N ILE A 98 -0.26 -7.56 14.09
CA ILE A 98 -0.54 -6.21 13.59
C ILE A 98 -1.75 -5.59 14.32
N HIS A 99 -2.82 -6.36 14.56
CA HIS A 99 -3.98 -5.88 15.32
C HIS A 99 -3.60 -5.41 16.73
N ILE A 100 -2.72 -6.15 17.43
CA ILE A 100 -2.23 -5.73 18.76
C ILE A 100 -1.41 -4.45 18.67
N VAL A 101 -0.51 -4.33 17.69
CA VAL A 101 0.31 -3.12 17.49
C VAL A 101 -0.58 -1.90 17.31
N PHE A 102 -1.59 -1.96 16.44
CA PHE A 102 -2.54 -0.86 16.25
C PHE A 102 -3.44 -0.62 17.47
N GLY A 103 -3.79 -1.67 18.22
CA GLY A 103 -4.48 -1.54 19.51
C GLY A 103 -3.67 -0.74 20.53
N ILE A 104 -2.36 -0.99 20.61
CA ILE A 104 -1.43 -0.24 21.47
C ILE A 104 -1.33 1.21 20.99
N LEU A 105 -1.15 1.45 19.69
CA LEU A 105 -1.09 2.81 19.12
C LEU A 105 -2.36 3.61 19.41
N LYS A 106 -3.54 2.97 19.33
CA LYS A 106 -4.82 3.58 19.70
C LYS A 106 -4.84 4.01 21.18
N LYS A 107 -4.29 3.20 22.09
CA LYS A 107 -4.16 3.56 23.52
C LYS A 107 -3.21 4.73 23.75
N ILE A 108 -2.09 4.79 23.02
CA ILE A 108 -1.13 5.90 23.08
C ILE A 108 -1.74 7.20 22.52
N ASN A 109 -2.70 7.09 21.59
CA ASN A 109 -3.47 8.21 21.02
C ASN A 109 -2.60 9.31 20.38
N SER A 110 -1.45 8.95 19.79
CA SER A 110 -0.61 9.87 19.02
C SER A 110 -0.79 9.65 17.53
N LYS A 111 -1.32 10.66 16.82
CA LYS A 111 -1.49 10.64 15.36
C LYS A 111 -0.14 10.56 14.65
N SER A 112 0.86 11.29 15.13
CA SER A 112 2.21 11.28 14.58
C SER A 112 2.86 9.91 14.69
N LEU A 113 2.80 9.27 15.87
CA LEU A 113 3.37 7.94 16.08
C LEU A 113 2.64 6.89 15.21
N THR A 114 1.31 6.92 15.22
CA THR A 114 0.49 6.02 14.40
C THR A 114 0.86 6.12 12.92
N ARG A 115 1.06 7.35 12.42
CA ARG A 115 1.51 7.59 11.05
C ARG A 115 2.89 6.97 10.78
N GLN A 116 3.87 7.19 11.66
CA GLN A 116 5.24 6.67 11.43
C GLN A 116 5.27 5.14 11.42
N VAL A 117 4.59 4.49 12.36
CA VAL A 117 4.50 3.02 12.41
C VAL A 117 3.76 2.48 11.18
N THR A 118 2.68 3.15 10.75
CA THR A 118 1.96 2.76 9.53
C THR A 118 2.86 2.84 8.30
N VAL A 119 3.63 3.93 8.13
CA VAL A 119 4.57 4.08 7.01
C VAL A 119 5.61 2.97 7.02
N TYR A 120 6.17 2.62 8.19
CA TYR A 120 7.12 1.52 8.31
C TYR A 120 6.53 0.19 7.82
N LEU A 121 5.33 -0.18 8.28
CA LEU A 121 4.66 -1.41 7.88
C LEU A 121 4.27 -1.41 6.40
N SER A 122 3.74 -0.28 5.89
CA SER A 122 3.42 -0.13 4.47
C SER A 122 4.65 -0.29 3.58
N CYS A 123 5.80 0.24 3.97
CA CYS A 123 7.05 0.06 3.24
C CYS A 123 7.53 -1.39 3.25
N ALA A 124 7.40 -2.11 4.37
CA ALA A 124 7.74 -3.53 4.43
C ALA A 124 6.89 -4.37 3.46
N VAL A 125 5.57 -4.13 3.44
CA VAL A 125 4.66 -4.79 2.49
C VAL A 125 4.97 -4.39 1.05
N TYR A 126 5.26 -3.11 0.79
CA TYR A 126 5.64 -2.62 -0.53
C TYR A 126 6.90 -3.32 -1.06
N ASN A 127 7.95 -3.45 -0.24
CA ASN A 127 9.18 -4.14 -0.62
C ASN A 127 8.91 -5.62 -0.95
N ALA A 128 8.18 -6.33 -0.08
CA ALA A 128 7.83 -7.73 -0.30
C ALA A 128 7.04 -7.92 -1.61
N PHE A 129 6.02 -7.08 -1.83
CA PHE A 129 5.22 -7.13 -3.05
C PHE A 129 6.03 -6.78 -4.30
N ARG A 130 6.83 -5.70 -4.25
CA ARG A 130 7.64 -5.26 -5.39
C ARG A 130 8.64 -6.33 -5.79
N LEU A 131 9.30 -6.98 -4.82
CA LEU A 131 10.20 -8.10 -5.06
C LEU A 131 9.49 -9.22 -5.85
N LEU A 132 8.35 -9.69 -5.35
CA LEU A 132 7.55 -10.74 -6.00
C LEU A 132 7.05 -10.33 -7.39
N TYR A 133 6.60 -9.08 -7.53
CA TYR A 133 6.10 -8.55 -8.80
C TYR A 133 7.21 -8.47 -9.86
N THR A 134 8.41 -8.03 -9.48
CA THR A 134 9.54 -7.91 -10.41
C THR A 134 10.16 -9.25 -10.80
N ALA A 135 9.87 -10.33 -10.07
CA ALA A 135 10.39 -11.67 -10.37
C ALA A 135 9.89 -12.23 -11.71
N ASN A 136 8.72 -11.78 -12.19
CA ASN A 136 8.19 -12.17 -13.50
C ASN A 136 8.32 -11.02 -14.51
N PRO A 137 9.17 -11.15 -15.56
CA PRO A 137 9.39 -10.09 -16.55
C PRO A 137 8.17 -9.80 -17.44
N LYS A 138 7.14 -10.65 -17.42
CA LYS A 138 5.87 -10.40 -18.12
C LYS A 138 5.01 -9.33 -17.46
N ASN A 139 5.30 -8.99 -16.20
CA ASN A 139 4.52 -8.02 -15.45
C ASN A 139 4.75 -6.59 -15.97
N PRO A 140 3.71 -5.76 -16.11
CA PRO A 140 3.87 -4.38 -16.58
C PRO A 140 4.78 -3.53 -15.67
N ALA A 141 5.84 -2.94 -16.24
CA ALA A 141 6.75 -2.07 -15.49
C ALA A 141 6.12 -0.76 -15.00
N GLY A 142 4.96 -0.36 -15.54
CA GLY A 142 4.29 0.91 -15.24
C GLY A 142 3.59 0.99 -13.87
N LEU A 143 3.55 -0.11 -13.12
CA LEU A 143 2.92 -0.14 -11.79
C LEU A 143 3.69 0.70 -10.75
N PHE A 144 5.01 0.83 -10.90
CA PHE A 144 5.87 1.55 -9.96
C PHE A 144 6.45 2.81 -10.60
N GLU A 145 6.35 3.94 -9.90
CA GLU A 145 6.95 5.21 -10.33
C GLU A 145 8.44 5.30 -9.98
N THR A 146 8.84 4.75 -8.83
CA THR A 146 10.24 4.77 -8.41
C THR A 146 11.06 3.84 -9.28
N GLU A 147 12.21 4.32 -9.76
CA GLU A 147 13.16 3.55 -10.56
C GLU A 147 13.60 2.26 -9.85
N ALA A 148 13.72 1.16 -10.61
CA ALA A 148 14.02 -0.17 -10.06
C ALA A 148 15.31 -0.19 -9.23
N GLY A 149 16.40 0.38 -9.74
CA GLY A 149 17.70 0.39 -9.05
C GLY A 149 17.72 1.24 -7.77
N LEU A 150 16.82 2.22 -7.64
CA LEU A 150 16.73 3.09 -6.46
C LEU A 150 15.68 2.61 -5.44
N SER A 151 14.74 1.77 -5.87
CA SER A 151 13.54 1.45 -5.11
C SER A 151 13.80 0.84 -3.73
N GLU A 152 14.75 -0.10 -3.64
CA GLU A 152 15.12 -0.74 -2.38
C GLU A 152 15.76 0.26 -1.42
N ALA A 153 16.77 1.01 -1.87
CA ALA A 153 17.48 1.98 -1.04
C ALA A 153 16.54 3.09 -0.53
N VAL A 154 15.68 3.61 -1.39
CA VAL A 154 14.69 4.64 -1.03
C VAL A 154 13.69 4.11 0.00
N THR A 155 13.17 2.91 -0.21
CA THR A 155 12.16 2.32 0.69
C THR A 155 12.78 1.95 2.03
N ASN A 156 13.96 1.33 2.05
CA ASN A 156 14.69 1.01 3.27
C ASN A 156 15.06 2.28 4.05
N GLY A 157 15.57 3.31 3.37
CA GLY A 157 15.82 4.62 3.99
C GLY A 157 14.58 5.22 4.63
N ARG A 158 13.41 5.12 3.96
CA ARG A 158 12.12 5.56 4.50
C ARG A 158 11.70 4.77 5.75
N MET A 159 11.91 3.46 5.75
CA MET A 159 11.65 2.59 6.90
C MET A 159 12.50 2.99 8.10
N HIS A 160 13.81 3.13 7.92
CA HIS A 160 14.72 3.55 8.99
C HIS A 160 14.39 4.95 9.53
N LEU A 161 14.10 5.90 8.65
CA LEU A 161 13.68 7.25 9.06
C LEU A 161 12.38 7.22 9.88
N SER A 162 11.43 6.38 9.50
CA SER A 162 10.15 6.25 10.23
C SER A 162 10.35 5.63 11.61
N LEU A 163 11.24 4.65 11.74
CA LEU A 163 11.63 4.10 13.05
C LEU A 163 12.34 5.14 13.91
N ALA A 164 13.28 5.91 13.34
CA ALA A 164 13.98 6.97 14.07
C ALA A 164 13.00 8.03 14.60
N LYS A 165 12.07 8.51 13.75
CA LYS A 165 11.02 9.44 14.16
C LYS A 165 10.11 8.85 15.25
N SER A 166 9.75 7.56 15.14
CA SER A 166 8.95 6.89 16.17
C SER A 166 9.69 6.85 17.52
N ARG A 167 10.99 6.59 17.52
CA ARG A 167 11.83 6.62 18.74
C ARG A 167 11.88 8.01 19.36
N MET A 168 12.07 9.06 18.57
CA MET A 168 12.06 10.45 19.06
C MET A 168 10.69 10.83 19.67
N LEU A 169 9.59 10.43 19.03
CA LEU A 169 8.25 10.68 19.54
C LEU A 169 8.02 9.98 20.89
N LEU A 170 8.51 8.75 21.03
CA LEU A 170 8.44 7.97 22.28
C LEU A 170 9.42 8.46 23.35
N SER A 171 10.54 9.09 22.97
CA SER A 171 11.45 9.73 23.92
C SER A 171 10.91 11.06 24.45
N GLY A 172 9.83 11.59 23.88
CA GLY A 172 9.23 12.88 24.27
C GLY A 172 9.90 14.08 23.60
N GLU A 173 10.75 13.87 22.60
CA GLU A 173 11.41 14.93 21.85
C GLU A 173 10.46 15.54 20.79
N LYS A 174 10.32 16.88 20.81
CA LYS A 174 9.35 17.65 19.99
C LYS A 174 9.69 17.80 18.50
N SER A 175 10.47 16.90 17.91
CA SER A 175 11.01 17.13 16.55
C SER A 175 10.04 16.81 15.40
N CYS A 176 8.92 16.09 15.63
CA CYS A 176 8.03 15.70 14.53
C CYS A 176 6.53 15.56 14.91
N GLY A 177 5.94 16.61 15.49
CA GLY A 177 4.53 16.69 15.86
C GLY A 177 4.27 16.45 17.34
N ASP A 178 3.07 15.97 17.70
CA ASP A 178 2.66 15.78 19.09
C ASP A 178 3.59 14.77 19.80
N ALA A 179 4.38 15.26 20.76
CA ALA A 179 5.24 14.43 21.59
C ALA A 179 4.39 13.49 22.46
N VAL A 180 4.78 12.22 22.54
CA VAL A 180 4.08 11.25 23.40
C VAL A 180 4.49 11.51 24.84
N GLN A 181 3.51 11.73 25.73
CA GLN A 181 3.79 11.82 27.15
C GLN A 181 4.20 10.44 27.67
N ARG A 182 5.40 10.35 28.27
CA ARG A 182 5.95 9.08 28.75
C ARG A 182 5.05 8.42 29.80
N ASP A 183 4.42 9.22 30.66
CA ASP A 183 3.52 8.74 31.71
C ASP A 183 2.20 8.19 31.16
N ALA A 184 1.87 8.52 29.90
CA ALA A 184 0.68 7.99 29.20
C ALA A 184 0.97 6.69 28.44
N LEU A 185 2.21 6.17 28.46
CA LEU A 185 2.54 4.92 27.79
C LEU A 185 1.99 3.72 28.58
N PRO A 186 1.29 2.79 27.91
CA PRO A 186 0.73 1.62 28.58
C PRO A 186 1.87 0.69 29.03
N ALA A 187 1.73 0.11 30.22
CA ALA A 187 2.60 -0.98 30.67
C ALA A 187 2.30 -2.25 29.83
N LEU A 188 3.29 -2.69 29.04
CA LEU A 188 3.19 -3.88 28.19
C LEU A 188 3.94 -5.04 28.85
N ASN A 189 3.22 -5.91 29.54
CA ASN A 189 3.76 -7.17 30.04
C ASN A 189 2.89 -8.34 29.57
N SER A 190 3.42 -9.57 29.64
CA SER A 190 2.73 -10.76 29.12
C SER A 190 1.31 -10.93 29.68
N LYS A 191 1.14 -10.71 30.99
CA LYS A 191 -0.17 -10.79 31.65
C LYS A 191 -1.13 -9.69 31.16
N ALA A 192 -0.66 -8.45 31.05
CA ALA A 192 -1.45 -7.32 30.57
C ALA A 192 -1.83 -7.46 29.09
N LEU A 193 -0.93 -7.97 28.24
CA LEU A 193 -1.20 -8.23 26.83
C LEU A 193 -2.20 -9.37 26.65
N SER A 194 -2.05 -10.46 27.39
CA SER A 194 -2.99 -11.59 27.35
C SER A 194 -4.37 -11.22 27.87
N ALA A 195 -4.44 -10.35 28.89
CA ALA A 195 -5.72 -9.84 29.39
C ALA A 195 -6.38 -8.85 28.43
N ALA A 196 -5.60 -7.98 27.78
CA ALA A 196 -6.13 -6.96 26.87
C ALA A 196 -6.47 -7.49 25.47
N TYR A 197 -5.80 -8.55 25.02
CA TYR A 197 -5.94 -9.12 23.68
C TYR A 197 -5.94 -10.66 23.73
N PRO A 198 -6.89 -11.31 24.42
CA PRO A 198 -6.85 -12.76 24.69
C PRO A 198 -6.83 -13.60 23.41
N GLU A 199 -7.53 -13.17 22.36
CA GLU A 199 -7.62 -13.89 21.08
C GLU A 199 -6.36 -13.75 20.21
N TRP A 200 -5.58 -12.68 20.39
CA TRP A 200 -4.45 -12.35 19.51
C TRP A 200 -3.08 -12.50 20.19
N ALA A 201 -3.02 -12.44 21.52
CA ALA A 201 -1.77 -12.50 22.28
C ALA A 201 -0.93 -13.77 21.98
N PRO A 202 -1.51 -14.98 21.82
CA PRO A 202 -0.74 -16.17 21.44
C PRO A 202 0.02 -16.00 20.12
N SER A 203 -0.59 -15.36 19.13
CA SER A 203 0.04 -15.06 17.84
C SER A 203 1.23 -14.12 17.98
N LEU A 204 1.10 -13.05 18.79
CA LEU A 204 2.21 -12.13 19.02
C LEU A 204 3.39 -12.80 19.73
N PHE A 205 3.13 -13.66 20.72
CA PHE A 205 4.20 -14.41 21.38
C PHE A 205 4.87 -15.42 20.45
N ALA A 206 4.10 -16.06 19.57
CA ALA A 206 4.65 -16.93 18.53
C ALA A 206 5.52 -16.14 17.55
N LEU A 207 5.07 -14.95 17.10
CA LEU A 207 5.86 -14.06 16.25
C LEU A 207 7.21 -13.72 16.89
N ILE A 208 7.20 -13.22 18.13
CA ILE A 208 8.41 -12.87 18.87
C ILE A 208 9.35 -14.07 18.97
N ARG A 209 8.83 -15.23 19.41
CA ARG A 209 9.66 -16.44 19.55
C ARG A 209 10.27 -16.89 18.23
N ASN A 210 9.49 -16.91 17.15
CA ASN A 210 9.96 -17.33 15.84
C ASN A 210 11.05 -16.39 15.33
N THR A 211 10.84 -15.06 15.41
CA THR A 211 11.83 -14.07 15.00
C THR A 211 13.12 -14.14 15.83
N GLU A 212 13.02 -14.29 17.15
CA GLU A 212 14.20 -14.42 18.03
C GLU A 212 14.99 -15.71 17.77
N ASN A 213 14.33 -16.79 17.33
CA ASN A 213 15.00 -18.02 16.94
C ASN A 213 15.77 -17.85 15.61
N GLU A 214 15.18 -17.18 14.62
CA GLU A 214 15.85 -16.86 13.35
C GLU A 214 17.11 -16.00 13.55
N HIS A 215 17.09 -15.07 14.50
CA HIS A 215 18.27 -14.27 14.84
C HIS A 215 19.43 -15.10 15.42
N LYS A 216 19.14 -16.23 16.07
CA LYS A 216 20.15 -17.10 16.68
C LYS A 216 20.69 -18.15 15.71
N ALA A 217 19.94 -18.43 14.65
CA ALA A 217 20.29 -19.42 13.64
C ALA A 217 21.29 -18.88 12.59
N ASN A 218 21.46 -17.55 12.52
CA ASN A 218 22.43 -16.84 11.68
C ASN A 218 23.61 -16.32 12.51
#